data_AF-A0A8I2FQ99-F1
#
_entry.id   AF-A0A8I2FQ99-F1
#
_cell.length_a   1.000
_cell.length_b   1.000
_cell.length_c   1.000
_cell.angle_alpha   90.00
_cell.angle_beta   90.00
_cell.angle_gamma   90.00
#
_symmetry.space_group_name_H-M   'P 1'
#
loop_
_entity.id
_entity.type
_entity.pdbx_description
1 polymer ?
#
loop_
_entity_poly.entity_id
_entity_poly.type
_entity_poly.pdbx_seq_one_letter_code
_entity_poly.pdbx_strand_id
1 'polypeptide(L)' 'KIACTAMPTARNLDRELEKMEKKINAGADFFQTQVVYDVNKAITFSEKAK' A
#
# COMPACT_ATOMS: atom_id res chain seq x y z
N LYS A 1 11.26 2.75 14.16
CA LYS A 1 10.54 2.13 13.02
C LYS A 1 9.90 3.24 12.19
N ILE A 2 10.08 3.24 10.88
CA ILE A 2 9.61 4.20 9.90
C ILE A 2 8.31 3.68 9.28
N ALA A 3 7.22 4.41 9.49
CA ALA A 3 5.93 4.10 8.91
C ALA A 3 5.73 4.90 7.61
N CYS A 4 5.07 4.29 6.62
CA CYS A 4 4.67 4.97 5.40
C CYS A 4 3.20 4.72 5.08
N THR A 5 2.63 5.57 4.23
CA THR A 5 1.24 5.41 3.78
C THR A 5 1.15 4.49 2.57
N ALA A 6 0.08 3.70 2.50
CA ALA A 6 -0.34 2.97 1.31
C ALA A 6 -1.79 3.31 0.95
N MET A 7 -2.13 3.28 -0.33
CA MET A 7 -3.46 3.62 -0.85
C MET A 7 -4.14 2.42 -1.54
N PRO A 8 -4.90 1.58 -0.81
CA PRO A 8 -5.59 0.41 -1.38
C PRO A 8 -6.61 0.74 -2.47
N THR A 9 -7.10 1.98 -2.50
CA THR A 9 -8.11 2.45 -3.45
C THR A 9 -7.48 3.25 -4.60
N ALA A 10 -6.16 3.18 -4.78
CA ALA A 10 -5.47 3.86 -5.87
C ALA A 10 -6.02 3.43 -7.23
N ARG A 11 -6.23 4.41 -8.12
CA ARG A 11 -6.72 4.17 -9.50
C ARG A 11 -5.83 3.20 -10.28
N ASN A 12 -4.53 3.22 -10.02
CA ASN A 12 -3.56 2.29 -10.58
C ASN A 12 -2.81 1.64 -9.41
N LEU A 13 -3.19 0.39 -9.10
CA LEU A 13 -2.61 -0.38 -8.00
C LEU A 13 -1.15 -0.71 -8.24
N ASP A 14 -0.75 -1.02 -9.48
CA ASP A 14 0.62 -1.42 -9.79
C ASP A 14 1.59 -0.25 -9.56
N ARG A 15 1.18 0.97 -9.93
CA ARG A 15 1.93 2.20 -9.60
C ARG A 15 2.02 2.47 -8.09
N GLU A 16 1.01 2.08 -7.32
CA GLU A 16 1.04 2.24 -5.87
C GLU A 16 2.03 1.25 -5.23
N LEU A 17 2.05 0.00 -5.69
CA LEU A 17 3.04 -1.00 -5.26
C LEU A 17 4.47 -0.57 -5.62
N GLU A 18 4.68 -0.02 -6.81
CA GLU A 18 5.99 0.50 -7.22
C GLU A 18 6.47 1.66 -6.32
N LYS A 19 5.56 2.48 -5.79
CA LYS A 19 5.89 3.50 -4.77
C LYS A 19 6.20 2.88 -3.42
N MET A 20 5.50 1.81 -3.05
CA MET A 20 5.80 1.07 -1.81
C MET A 20 7.20 0.49 -1.86
N GLU A 21 7.61 -0.13 -2.97
CA GLU A 21 8.97 -0.62 -3.16
C GLU A 21 10.02 0.49 -3.01
N LYS A 22 9.78 1.66 -3.61
CA LYS A 22 10.66 2.83 -3.47
C LYS A 22 10.76 3.30 -2.01
N LYS A 23 9.67 3.24 -1.25
CA LYS A 23 9.64 3.59 0.18
C LYS A 23 10.36 2.54 1.04
N ILE A 24 10.22 1.25 0.73
CA ILE A 24 10.97 0.16 1.37
C ILE A 24 12.47 0.37 1.16
N ASN A 25 12.89 0.64 -0.08
CA ASN A 25 14.30 0.92 -0.41
C ASN A 25 14.84 2.18 0.28
N ALA A 26 13.96 3.12 0.64
CA ALA A 26 14.30 4.30 1.43
C ALA A 26 14.26 4.08 2.95
N GLY A 27 13.91 2.87 3.42
CA GLY A 27 13.95 2.47 4.83
C GLY A 27 12.59 2.35 5.54
N ALA A 28 11.47 2.26 4.82
CA ALA A 28 10.18 2.01 5.46
C ALA A 28 10.12 0.62 6.12
N ASP A 29 9.76 0.57 7.39
CA ASP A 29 9.61 -0.68 8.17
C ASP A 29 8.20 -1.28 8.04
N PHE A 30 7.17 -0.44 7.87
CA PHE A 30 5.79 -0.88 7.72
C PHE A 30 4.90 0.18 7.07
N PHE A 31 3.71 -0.24 6.66
CA PHE A 31 2.73 0.63 6.01
C PHE A 31 1.42 0.67 6.80
N GLN A 32 0.79 1.84 6.80
CA GLN A 32 -0.59 2.02 7.23
C GLN A 32 -1.41 2.47 6.03
N THR A 33 -2.54 1.81 5.81
CA THR A 33 -3.46 2.17 4.73
C THR A 33 -4.22 3.43 5.09
N GLN A 34 -4.64 4.19 4.08
CA GLN A 34 -5.76 5.11 4.25
C GLN A 34 -7.05 4.37 4.58
N VAL A 35 -8.09 5.10 5.01
CA VAL A 35 -9.42 4.53 5.22
C VAL A 35 -9.93 3.90 3.92
N VAL A 36 -10.44 2.67 4.05
CA VAL A 36 -11.05 1.92 2.96
C VAL A 36 -12.46 1.53 3.37
N TYR A 37 -13.45 2.01 2.63
CA TYR A 37 -14.87 1.68 2.86
C TYR A 37 -15.35 0.46 2.06
N ASP A 38 -14.54 -0.01 1.11
CA ASP A 38 -14.83 -1.16 0.25
C ASP A 38 -13.92 -2.33 0.62
N VAL A 39 -14.49 -3.33 1.30
CA VAL A 39 -13.74 -4.49 1.79
C VAL A 39 -13.06 -5.27 0.68
N ASN A 40 -13.65 -5.33 -0.51
CA ASN A 40 -13.06 -6.07 -1.64
C ASN A 40 -11.78 -5.39 -2.12
N LYS A 41 -11.76 -4.05 -2.15
CA LYS A 41 -10.54 -3.30 -2.48
C LYS A 41 -9.44 -3.50 -1.44
N ALA A 42 -9.79 -3.59 -0.16
CA ALA A 42 -8.83 -3.90 0.89
C ALA A 42 -8.21 -5.30 0.73
N ILE A 43 -9.05 -6.31 0.45
CA ILE A 43 -8.60 -7.69 0.21
C ILE A 43 -7.69 -7.76 -1.02
N THR A 44 -8.15 -7.24 -2.17
CA THR A 44 -7.36 -7.24 -3.42
C THR A 44 -6.01 -6.55 -3.24
N PHE A 45 -5.97 -5.40 -2.56
CA PHE A 45 -4.72 -4.73 -2.25
C PHE A 45 -3.82 -5.58 -1.36
N SER A 46 -4.37 -6.17 -0.29
CA SER A 46 -3.62 -7.02 0.62
C SER A 46 -3.05 -8.27 -0.05
N GLU A 47 -3.73 -8.84 -1.04
CA GLU A 47 -3.24 -9.99 -1.80
C GLU A 47 -2.09 -9.61 -2.74
N LYS A 48 -2.19 -8.44 -3.37
CA LYS A 48 -1.14 -7.93 -4.27
C LYS A 48 0.09 -7.39 -3.53
N ALA A 49 -0.06 -6.91 -2.30
CA ALA A 49 1.01 -6.29 -1.52
C ALA A 49 1.79 -7.28 -0.64
N LYS A 50 1.46 -8.57 -0.70
CA LYS A 50 2.27 -9.66 -0.11
C LYS A 50 3.62 -9.76 -0.78
#